data_AF-A0A358R2K4-F1
#
_entry.id   AF-A0A358R2K4-F1
#
_cell.length_a   1.000
_cell.length_b   1.000
_cell.length_c   1.000
_cell.angle_alpha   90.00
_cell.angle_beta   90.00
_cell.angle_gamma   90.00
#
_symmetry.space_group_name_H-M   'P 1'
#
loop_
_entity.id
_entity.type
_entity.pdbx_description
1 polymer ?
#
loop_
_entity_poly.entity_id
_entity_poly.type
_entity_poly.pdbx_seq_one_letter_code
_entity_poly.pdbx_strand_id
1 'polypeptide(L)'
;MNETTQLDSLAGIVNESTSMSMFELLAQGGILMIPIFLLSLVALYVVIERLLVLGNSKVQIDDFLTDVEGHMKRGEPRLAIQYCEDMDKPLSRIVKGGLTRLGRSLRDIEEGI
;
A
#
# COMPACT_ATOMS: atom_id res chain seq x y z
N MET A 1 27.45 28.70 54.19
CA MET A 1 26.06 29.19 53.98
C MET A 1 25.74 29.51 52.51
N ASN A 2 26.62 29.24 51.54
CA ASN A 2 26.39 29.49 50.09
C ASN A 2 26.18 28.20 49.26
N GLU A 3 26.18 27.03 49.90
CA GLU A 3 26.07 25.73 49.20
C GLU A 3 24.62 25.19 49.21
N THR A 4 23.84 25.42 50.26
CA THR A 4 22.44 24.96 50.37
C THR A 4 21.49 25.72 49.44
N THR A 5 21.72 27.02 49.22
CA THR A 5 20.91 27.85 48.30
C THR A 5 21.12 27.46 46.83
N GLN A 6 22.32 26.99 46.46
CA GLN A 6 22.60 26.52 45.11
C GLN A 6 21.97 25.15 44.83
N LEU A 7 21.92 24.27 45.83
CA LEU A 7 21.26 22.95 45.71
C LEU A 7 19.73 23.08 45.56
N ASP A 8 19.09 23.98 46.30
CA ASP A 8 17.65 24.29 46.14
C ASP A 8 17.35 24.94 44.79
N SER A 9 18.22 25.83 44.30
CA SER A 9 18.06 26.46 42.99
C SER A 9 18.24 25.46 41.83
N LEU A 10 19.13 24.47 41.96
CA LEU A 10 19.28 23.41 40.96
C LEU A 10 18.05 22.51 40.95
N ALA A 11 17.55 22.10 42.13
CA ALA A 11 16.35 21.26 42.27
C ALA A 11 15.08 21.94 41.70
N GLY A 12 14.94 23.26 41.87
CA GLY A 12 13.83 24.03 41.29
C GLY A 12 13.83 24.04 39.75
N ILE A 13 15.01 24.16 39.12
CA ILE A 13 15.15 24.19 37.65
C ILE A 13 14.84 22.81 37.03
N VAL A 14 15.19 21.70 37.68
CA VAL A 14 14.90 20.34 37.17
C VAL A 14 13.40 20.01 37.27
N ASN A 15 12.69 20.54 38.27
CA ASN A 15 11.28 20.22 38.49
C ASN A 15 10.35 20.98 37.52
N GLU A 16 10.70 22.22 37.15
CA GLU A 16 9.96 22.99 36.14
C GLU A 16 10.09 22.39 34.73
N SER A 17 11.30 21.93 34.38
CA SER A 17 11.57 21.33 33.06
C SER A 17 10.97 19.93 32.85
N THR A 18 10.61 19.21 33.94
CA THR A 18 9.99 17.87 33.86
C THR A 18 8.45 17.91 33.84
N SER A 19 7.84 19.04 34.19
CA SER A 19 6.38 19.15 34.36
C SER A 19 5.63 19.78 33.18
N MET A 20 6.30 19.96 32.04
CA MET A 20 5.64 20.39 30.81
C MET A 20 4.70 19.29 30.31
N SER A 21 3.40 19.53 30.39
CA SER A 21 2.39 18.64 29.82
C SER A 21 2.59 18.52 28.30
N MET A 22 2.31 17.34 27.73
CA MET A 22 2.32 17.14 26.27
C MET A 22 1.50 18.21 25.53
N PHE A 23 0.43 18.69 26.15
CA PHE A 23 -0.41 19.75 25.59
C PHE A 23 0.29 21.12 25.58
N GLU A 24 1.13 21.44 26.57
CA GLU A 24 1.90 22.68 26.59
C GLU A 24 3.04 22.66 25.55
N LEU A 25 3.68 21.51 25.35
CA LEU A 25 4.64 21.32 24.24
C LEU A 25 3.97 21.55 22.87
N LEU A 26 2.74 21.06 22.69
CA LEU A 26 1.95 21.30 21.48
C LEU A 26 1.57 22.78 21.32
N ALA A 27 1.19 23.45 22.41
CA ALA A 27 0.86 24.88 22.41
C ALA A 27 2.09 25.75 22.10
N GLN A 28 3.28 25.37 22.57
CA GLN A 28 4.54 26.07 22.31
C GLN A 28 5.06 25.86 20.88
N GLY A 29 4.57 24.85 20.15
CA GLY A 29 4.95 24.56 18.76
C GLY A 29 4.63 25.66 17.74
N GLY A 30 3.81 26.65 18.11
CA GLY A 30 3.60 27.87 17.34
C GLY A 30 3.01 27.66 15.95
N ILE A 31 3.27 28.60 15.03
CA ILE A 31 2.67 28.63 13.68
C ILE A 31 3.00 27.39 12.83
N LEU A 32 4.11 26.71 13.11
CA LEU A 32 4.54 25.50 12.39
C LEU A 32 3.72 24.25 12.75
N MET A 33 3.00 24.27 13.88
CA MET A 33 2.13 23.15 14.27
C MET A 33 0.96 22.99 13.28
N ILE A 34 0.39 24.10 12.81
CA ILE A 34 -0.75 24.13 11.87
C ILE A 34 -0.46 23.38 10.56
N PRO A 35 0.61 23.70 9.79
CA PRO A 35 0.91 22.98 8.56
C PRO A 35 1.29 21.52 8.81
N ILE A 36 2.00 21.19 9.89
CA ILE A 36 2.33 19.79 10.22
C ILE A 36 1.07 18.98 10.48
N PHE A 37 0.12 19.53 11.23
CA PHE A 37 -1.16 18.89 11.50
C PHE A 37 -1.95 18.66 10.20
N LEU A 38 -1.98 19.65 9.32
CA LEU A 38 -2.65 19.55 8.02
C LEU A 38 -1.96 18.52 7.10
N LEU A 39 -0.63 18.51 7.04
CA LEU A 39 0.13 17.50 6.31
C LEU A 39 -0.12 16.09 6.85
N SER A 40 -0.24 15.92 8.18
CA SER A 40 -0.56 14.63 8.80
C SER A 40 -1.94 14.12 8.38
N LEU A 41 -2.94 15.00 8.36
CA LEU A 41 -4.28 14.68 7.84
C LEU A 41 -4.25 14.26 6.37
N VAL A 42 -3.52 14.98 5.52
CA VAL A 42 -3.36 14.62 4.10
C VAL A 42 -2.63 13.29 3.96
N ALA A 43 -1.55 13.08 4.72
CA ALA A 43 -0.81 11.82 4.71
C ALA A 43 -1.70 10.65 5.12
N LEU A 44 -2.49 10.79 6.18
CA LEU A 44 -3.43 9.76 6.62
C LEU A 44 -4.48 9.45 5.55
N TYR A 45 -5.02 10.48 4.90
CA TYR A 45 -5.96 10.31 3.79
C TYR A 45 -5.34 9.48 2.65
N VAL A 46 -4.13 9.84 2.20
CA VAL A 46 -3.41 9.11 1.14
C VAL A 46 -3.13 7.67 1.55
N VAL A 47 -2.76 7.44 2.82
CA VAL A 47 -2.54 6.08 3.33
C VAL A 47 -3.82 5.26 3.28
N ILE A 48 -4.96 5.80 3.72
CA ILE A 48 -6.24 5.10 3.69
C ILE A 48 -6.65 4.77 2.25
N GLU A 49 -6.58 5.75 1.35
CA GLU A 49 -6.87 5.55 -0.07
C GLU A 49 -5.99 4.45 -0.65
N ARG A 50 -4.68 4.50 -0.36
CA ARG A 50 -3.73 3.51 -0.86
C ARG A 50 -4.00 2.11 -0.32
N LEU A 51 -4.38 1.99 0.96
CA LEU A 51 -4.73 0.71 1.59
C LEU A 51 -6.00 0.11 1.00
N LEU A 52 -7.03 0.92 0.74
CA LEU A 52 -8.27 0.46 0.09
C LEU A 52 -8.02 -0.02 -1.35
N VAL A 53 -7.21 0.71 -2.12
CA VAL A 53 -6.82 0.32 -3.49
C VAL A 53 -6.02 -0.99 -3.50
N LEU A 54 -5.11 -1.19 -2.54
CA LEU A 54 -4.39 -2.45 -2.38
C LEU A 54 -5.33 -3.60 -1.96
N GLY A 55 -6.27 -3.32 -1.05
CA GLY A 55 -7.26 -4.29 -0.59
C GLY A 55 -8.16 -4.81 -1.71
N ASN A 56 -8.67 -3.92 -2.56
CA ASN A 56 -9.51 -4.29 -3.72
C ASN A 56 -8.74 -4.95 -4.88
N SER A 57 -7.40 -4.91 -4.83
CA SER A 57 -6.53 -5.53 -5.84
C SER A 57 -6.12 -6.97 -5.48
N LYS A 58 -6.49 -7.46 -4.29
CA LYS A 58 -6.56 -8.90 -4.02
C LYS A 58 -7.77 -9.51 -4.75
N VAL A 59 -7.73 -9.46 -6.08
CA VAL A 59 -8.36 -10.50 -6.89
C VAL A 59 -7.86 -11.82 -6.33
N GLN A 60 -8.72 -12.84 -6.25
CA GLN A 60 -8.27 -14.20 -5.98
C GLN A 60 -7.35 -14.63 -7.13
N ILE A 61 -6.07 -14.29 -7.00
CA ILE A 61 -5.02 -14.60 -7.98
C ILE A 61 -5.01 -16.11 -8.21
N ASP A 62 -5.17 -16.88 -7.12
CA ASP A 62 -5.22 -18.34 -7.15
C ASP A 62 -6.42 -18.87 -7.94
N ASP A 63 -7.63 -18.34 -7.69
CA ASP A 63 -8.84 -18.78 -8.41
C ASP A 63 -8.74 -18.43 -9.90
N PHE A 64 -8.27 -17.22 -10.23
CA PHE A 64 -8.05 -16.80 -11.61
C PHE A 64 -7.04 -17.69 -12.34
N LEU A 65 -5.90 -18.00 -11.70
CA LEU A 65 -4.88 -18.86 -12.31
C LEU A 65 -5.38 -20.30 -12.46
N THR A 66 -6.17 -20.80 -11.51
CA THR A 66 -6.76 -22.15 -11.56
C THR A 66 -7.74 -22.28 -12.72
N ASP A 67 -8.60 -21.27 -12.92
CA ASP A 67 -9.53 -21.23 -14.06
C ASP A 67 -8.78 -21.22 -15.39
N VAL A 68 -7.78 -20.33 -15.52
CA VAL A 68 -6.95 -20.22 -16.72
C VAL A 68 -6.23 -21.55 -17.00
N GLU A 69 -5.58 -22.15 -16.01
CA GLU A 69 -4.93 -23.46 -16.18
C GLU A 69 -5.93 -24.54 -16.63
N GLY A 70 -7.16 -24.51 -16.10
CA GLY A 70 -8.26 -25.38 -16.53
C GLY A 70 -8.59 -25.22 -18.01
N HIS A 71 -8.70 -23.99 -18.52
CA HIS A 71 -8.94 -23.74 -19.95
C HIS A 71 -7.78 -24.22 -20.83
N MET A 72 -6.53 -24.14 -20.34
CA MET A 72 -5.36 -24.63 -21.08
C MET A 72 -5.30 -26.16 -21.15
N LYS A 73 -5.60 -26.85 -20.05
CA LYS A 73 -5.62 -28.33 -20.00
C LYS A 73 -6.70 -28.93 -20.91
N ARG A 74 -7.79 -28.19 -21.15
CA ARG A 74 -8.85 -28.57 -22.10
C ARG A 74 -8.46 -28.40 -23.57
N GLY A 75 -7.30 -27.78 -23.86
CA GLY A 75 -6.85 -27.54 -25.23
C GLY A 75 -7.52 -26.33 -25.90
N GLU A 76 -8.15 -25.43 -25.13
CA GLU A 76 -8.90 -24.28 -25.67
C GLU A 76 -8.23 -22.94 -25.29
N PRO A 77 -7.06 -22.60 -25.88
CA PRO A 77 -6.33 -21.38 -25.53
C PRO A 77 -7.12 -20.10 -25.88
N ARG A 78 -8.08 -20.18 -26.82
CA ARG A 78 -8.95 -19.07 -27.21
C ARG A 78 -9.85 -18.62 -26.04
N LEU A 79 -10.44 -19.58 -25.33
CA LEU A 79 -11.37 -19.32 -24.23
C LEU A 79 -10.63 -18.68 -23.04
N ALA A 80 -9.40 -19.13 -22.79
CA ALA A 80 -8.56 -18.55 -21.76
C ALA A 80 -8.15 -17.10 -22.06
N ILE A 81 -7.90 -16.75 -23.33
CA ILE A 81 -7.59 -15.37 -23.73
C ILE A 81 -8.82 -14.48 -23.52
N GLN A 82 -10.02 -14.95 -23.85
CA GLN A 82 -11.27 -14.20 -23.60
C GLN A 82 -11.53 -14.01 -22.10
N TYR A 83 -11.34 -15.05 -21.27
CA TYR A 83 -11.44 -14.94 -19.82
C TYR A 83 -10.44 -13.91 -19.23
N CYS A 84 -9.24 -13.82 -19.81
CA CYS A 84 -8.27 -12.79 -19.44
C CYS A 84 -8.65 -11.38 -19.95
N GLU A 85 -9.49 -11.26 -20.98
CA GLU A 85 -10.01 -9.97 -21.48
C GLU A 85 -11.17 -9.45 -20.64
N ASP A 86 -12.04 -10.34 -20.17
CA ASP A 86 -13.18 -9.99 -19.32
C ASP A 86 -12.74 -9.51 -17.92
N MET A 87 -11.66 -10.09 -17.40
CA MET A 87 -11.03 -9.63 -16.16
C MET A 87 -10.11 -8.43 -16.46
N ASP A 88 -10.55 -7.17 -16.30
CA ASP A 88 -9.68 -5.99 -16.50
C ASP A 88 -8.81 -5.68 -15.25
N LYS A 89 -7.87 -6.59 -14.97
CA LYS A 89 -6.98 -6.54 -13.79
C LYS A 89 -5.51 -6.55 -14.23
N PRO A 90 -4.57 -6.04 -13.42
CA PRO A 90 -3.15 -6.06 -13.78
C PRO A 90 -2.61 -7.47 -14.01
N LEU A 91 -3.09 -8.48 -13.25
CA LEU A 91 -2.69 -9.87 -13.42
C LEU A 91 -3.12 -10.46 -14.78
N SER A 92 -4.36 -10.23 -15.20
CA SER A 92 -4.87 -10.76 -16.46
C SER A 92 -4.17 -10.15 -17.67
N ARG A 93 -3.77 -8.85 -17.61
CA ARG A 93 -2.92 -8.22 -18.62
C ARG A 93 -1.56 -8.92 -18.75
N ILE A 94 -0.93 -9.28 -17.63
CA ILE A 94 0.35 -10.00 -17.62
C ILE A 94 0.18 -11.42 -18.19
N VAL A 95 -0.82 -12.15 -17.69
CA VAL A 95 -1.11 -13.54 -18.11
C VAL A 95 -1.50 -13.59 -19.59
N LYS A 96 -2.35 -12.68 -20.08
CA LYS A 96 -2.70 -12.53 -21.50
C LYS A 96 -1.46 -12.29 -22.36
N GLY A 97 -0.53 -11.44 -21.91
CA GLY A 97 0.73 -11.19 -22.61
C GLY A 97 1.58 -12.47 -22.77
N GLY A 98 1.64 -13.30 -21.74
CA GLY A 98 2.28 -14.62 -21.79
C GLY A 98 1.52 -15.60 -22.69
N LEU A 99 0.21 -15.71 -22.51
CA LEU A 99 -0.67 -16.61 -23.28
C LEU A 99 -0.68 -16.28 -24.77
N THR A 100 -0.65 -15.01 -25.15
CA THR A 100 -0.66 -14.59 -26.57
C THR A 100 0.60 -15.03 -27.30
N ARG A 101 1.74 -15.15 -26.60
CA ARG A 101 2.98 -15.70 -27.16
C ARG A 101 2.91 -17.22 -27.33
N LEU A 102 2.35 -17.94 -26.37
CA LEU A 102 2.12 -19.40 -26.44
C LEU A 102 1.04 -19.79 -27.46
N GLY A 103 -0.11 -19.11 -27.45
CA GLY A 103 -1.24 -19.38 -28.33
C GLY A 103 -1.01 -19.00 -29.79
N ARG A 104 0.08 -18.29 -30.13
CA ARG A 104 0.50 -18.07 -31.51
C ARG A 104 1.19 -19.32 -32.06
N SER A 105 2.03 -19.99 -31.26
CA SER A 105 2.64 -21.26 -31.68
C SER A 105 1.62 -22.39 -31.80
N LEU A 106 0.60 -22.44 -30.92
CA LEU A 106 -0.45 -23.47 -31.03
C LEU A 106 -1.38 -23.24 -32.23
N ARG A 107 -1.74 -21.99 -32.56
CA ARG A 107 -2.54 -21.67 -33.76
C ARG A 107 -1.77 -21.86 -35.06
N ASP A 108 -0.50 -21.50 -35.10
CA ASP A 108 0.35 -21.78 -36.28
C ASP A 108 0.49 -23.30 -36.52
N ILE A 109 0.38 -24.12 -35.47
CA ILE A 109 0.36 -25.59 -35.61
C ILE A 109 -0.99 -26.08 -36.12
N GLU A 110 -2.11 -25.51 -35.67
CA GLU A 110 -3.46 -25.93 -36.07
C GLU A 110 -3.86 -25.43 -37.47
N GLU A 111 -3.43 -24.23 -37.88
CA GLU A 111 -3.63 -23.71 -39.24
C GLU A 111 -2.68 -24.36 -40.27
N GLY A 112 -1.66 -25.09 -39.81
CA GLY A 112 -0.69 -25.80 -40.63
C GLY A 112 -1.04 -27.27 -40.95
N ILE A 113 -2.25 -27.74 -40.61
CA ILE A 113 -2.73 -29.11 -40.86
C ILE A 113 -3.89 -29.10 -41.86
#